data_AF-A0A5C5XRF1-F1
#
_entry.id   AF-A0A5C5XRF1-F1
#
_cell.length_a   1.000
_cell.length_b   1.000
_cell.length_c   1.000
_cell.angle_alpha   90.00
_cell.angle_beta   90.00
_cell.angle_gamma   90.00
#
_symmetry.space_group_name_H-M   'P 1'
#
loop_
_entity.id
_entity.type
_entity.pdbx_description
1 polymer ?
#
loop_
_entity_poly.entity_id
_entity_poly.type
_entity_poly.pdbx_seq_one_letter_code
_entity_poly.pdbx_strand_id
1 'polypeptide(L)'
;MKRDHLQLTMWLLAELEVFAEIDLKVPGITDPWIVGMLRHGIPFTPSYWSGDENPRQKMRLVRTAKELERIGLLKRVTEPNRDRTTHVIPSPELISATIGRLGDEVNVDAVIAALSRTDWGAGIAGQLASVGADVAPVDR
;
A
#
# COMPACT_ATOMS: atom_id res chain seq x y z
N MET A 1 -6.42 7.79 13.69
CA MET A 1 -6.39 6.47 13.01
C MET A 1 -6.69 5.37 14.01
N LYS A 2 -7.56 4.40 13.68
CA LYS A 2 -7.88 3.26 14.58
C LYS A 2 -6.81 2.17 14.48
N ARG A 3 -6.72 1.28 15.48
CA ARG A 3 -5.74 0.16 15.50
C ARG A 3 -5.84 -0.72 14.25
N ASP A 4 -7.05 -1.09 13.83
CA ASP A 4 -7.23 -1.94 12.66
C ASP A 4 -6.85 -1.22 11.35
N HIS A 5 -7.04 0.11 11.29
CA HIS A 5 -6.64 0.93 10.14
C HIS A 5 -5.11 0.93 10.01
N LEU A 6 -4.42 1.12 11.14
CA LEU A 6 -2.97 1.07 11.20
C LEU A 6 -2.46 -0.32 10.79
N GLN A 7 -3.03 -1.40 11.35
CA GLN A 7 -2.61 -2.77 11.01
C GLN A 7 -2.76 -3.07 9.51
N LEU A 8 -3.89 -2.73 8.90
CA LEU A 8 -4.06 -2.95 7.46
C LEU A 8 -3.03 -2.16 6.68
N THR A 9 -2.83 -0.88 7.01
CA THR A 9 -1.92 -0.01 6.26
C THR A 9 -0.47 -0.41 6.44
N MET A 10 -0.07 -0.93 7.60
CA MET A 10 1.26 -1.53 7.82
C MET A 10 1.54 -2.65 6.80
N TRP A 11 0.58 -3.54 6.57
CA TRP A 11 0.77 -4.59 5.56
C TRP A 11 0.83 -4.03 4.15
N LEU A 12 0.05 -2.99 3.83
CA LEU A 12 0.15 -2.32 2.54
C LEU A 12 1.54 -1.70 2.32
N LEU A 13 2.13 -1.08 3.35
CA LEU A 13 3.48 -0.53 3.27
C LEU A 13 4.53 -1.63 3.10
N ALA A 14 4.41 -2.74 3.84
CA ALA A 14 5.32 -3.87 3.69
C ALA A 14 5.29 -4.46 2.27
N GLU A 15 4.12 -4.56 1.62
CA GLU A 15 4.02 -5.00 0.22
C GLU A 15 4.74 -4.03 -0.74
N LEU A 16 4.68 -2.71 -0.48
CA LEU A 16 5.40 -1.71 -1.27
C LEU A 16 6.91 -1.81 -1.05
N GLU A 17 7.38 -2.01 0.18
CA GLU A 17 8.80 -2.18 0.47
C GLU A 17 9.37 -3.41 -0.23
N VAL A 18 8.68 -4.55 -0.14
CA VAL A 18 9.05 -5.78 -0.88
C VAL A 18 9.07 -5.52 -2.39
N PHE A 19 8.08 -4.79 -2.91
CA PHE A 19 8.04 -4.44 -4.33
C PHE A 19 9.22 -3.57 -4.77
N ALA A 20 9.71 -2.68 -3.89
CA ALA A 20 10.84 -1.81 -4.18
C ALA A 20 12.15 -2.59 -4.43
N GLU A 21 12.31 -3.74 -3.76
CA GLU A 21 13.50 -4.59 -3.84
C GLU A 21 13.57 -5.43 -5.12
N ILE A 22 12.44 -5.57 -5.84
CA ILE A 22 12.39 -6.41 -7.05
C ILE A 22 13.04 -5.68 -8.22
N ASP A 23 13.98 -6.37 -8.88
CA ASP A 23 14.56 -5.91 -10.15
C ASP A 23 13.61 -6.18 -11.32
N LEU A 24 12.88 -5.15 -11.72
CA LEU A 24 11.94 -5.19 -12.84
C LEU A 24 12.62 -5.27 -14.22
N LYS A 25 13.94 -5.15 -14.31
CA LYS A 25 14.67 -5.19 -15.59
C LYS A 25 14.85 -6.60 -16.15
N VAL A 26 14.46 -7.63 -15.39
CA VAL A 26 14.47 -9.01 -15.87
C VAL A 26 13.45 -9.16 -17.01
N PRO A 27 13.89 -9.52 -18.24
CA PRO A 27 12.97 -9.67 -19.36
C PRO A 27 11.95 -10.77 -19.10
N GLY A 28 10.69 -10.52 -19.43
CA GLY A 28 9.63 -11.54 -19.36
C GLY A 28 8.99 -11.74 -17.99
N ILE A 29 9.03 -10.75 -17.09
CA ILE A 29 8.23 -10.83 -15.85
C ILE A 29 6.74 -10.90 -16.19
N THR A 30 6.15 -12.06 -15.92
CA THR A 30 4.71 -12.32 -16.05
C THR A 30 4.05 -12.65 -14.71
N ASP A 31 4.75 -12.40 -13.61
CA ASP A 31 4.22 -12.69 -12.28
C ASP A 31 2.94 -11.86 -12.02
N PRO A 32 1.80 -12.50 -11.72
CA PRO A 32 0.54 -11.79 -11.56
C PRO A 32 0.54 -10.76 -10.42
N TRP A 33 1.29 -10.99 -9.34
CA TRP A 33 1.41 -10.04 -8.23
C TRP A 33 2.21 -8.81 -8.69
N ILE A 34 3.32 -8.99 -9.42
CA ILE A 34 4.10 -7.86 -9.97
C ILE A 34 3.28 -7.05 -10.98
N VAL A 35 2.59 -7.73 -11.91
CA VAL A 35 1.75 -7.05 -12.90
C VAL A 35 0.59 -6.31 -12.24
N GLY A 36 -0.04 -6.90 -11.23
CA GLY A 36 -1.09 -6.27 -10.42
C GLY A 36 -0.58 -5.03 -9.69
N MET A 37 0.57 -5.15 -9.01
CA MET A 37 1.25 -4.03 -8.36
C MET A 37 1.54 -2.87 -9.32
N LEU A 38 2.06 -3.16 -10.51
CA LEU A 38 2.39 -2.12 -11.50
C LEU A 38 1.15 -1.37 -12.00
N ARG A 39 0.05 -2.08 -12.26
CA ARG A 39 -1.08 -1.55 -13.06
C ARG A 39 -2.35 -1.24 -12.31
N HIS A 40 -2.61 -1.90 -11.18
CA HIS A 40 -3.96 -1.95 -10.59
C HIS A 40 -4.03 -1.45 -9.15
N GLY A 41 -2.98 -1.65 -8.37
CA GLY A 41 -2.94 -1.32 -6.94
C GLY A 41 -2.15 -2.36 -6.17
N ILE A 42 -2.15 -2.25 -4.85
CA ILE A 42 -1.57 -3.28 -3.98
C ILE A 42 -2.52 -4.49 -3.96
N PRO A 43 -2.06 -5.70 -4.32
CA PRO A 43 -2.88 -6.90 -4.26
C PRO A 43 -3.53 -7.07 -2.89
N PHE A 44 -4.85 -7.14 -2.88
CA PHE A 44 -5.63 -7.24 -1.65
C PHE A 44 -5.96 -8.70 -1.38
N THR A 45 -5.07 -9.35 -0.62
CA THR A 45 -5.18 -10.77 -0.27
C THR A 45 -5.38 -10.96 1.25
N PRO A 46 -6.55 -10.60 1.82
CA PRO A 46 -6.79 -10.76 3.27
C PRO A 46 -6.58 -12.17 3.81
N SER A 47 -6.78 -13.20 2.99
CA SER A 47 -6.51 -14.59 3.38
C SER A 47 -5.02 -14.84 3.64
N TYR A 48 -4.14 -14.25 2.81
CA TYR A 48 -2.69 -14.33 2.99
C TYR A 48 -2.27 -13.63 4.29
N TRP A 49 -2.75 -12.40 4.53
CA TRP A 49 -2.42 -11.64 5.75
C TRP A 49 -3.12 -12.15 7.02
N SER A 50 -4.22 -12.92 6.89
CA SER A 50 -4.90 -13.52 8.03
C SER A 50 -4.31 -14.86 8.46
N GLY A 51 -3.49 -15.49 7.62
CA GLY A 51 -3.21 -16.91 7.71
C GLY A 51 -4.42 -17.77 7.32
N ASP A 52 -4.18 -19.02 6.93
CA ASP A 52 -5.19 -19.91 6.32
C ASP A 52 -6.33 -20.31 7.27
N GLU A 53 -6.19 -20.10 8.58
CA GLU A 53 -7.15 -20.58 9.59
C GLU A 53 -7.84 -19.46 10.41
N ASN A 54 -7.75 -18.19 10.00
CA ASN A 54 -8.35 -17.08 10.78
C ASN A 54 -9.47 -16.30 10.05
N PRO A 55 -10.69 -16.86 9.93
CA PRO A 55 -11.84 -16.19 9.31
C PRO A 55 -12.21 -14.86 9.96
N ARG A 56 -12.03 -14.73 11.29
CA ARG A 56 -12.35 -13.49 12.03
C ARG A 56 -11.43 -12.36 11.62
N GLN A 57 -10.13 -12.63 11.53
CA GLN A 57 -9.14 -11.67 11.06
C GLN A 57 -9.39 -11.30 9.60
N LYS A 58 -9.64 -12.28 8.73
CA LYS A 58 -10.01 -12.02 7.33
C LYS A 58 -11.20 -11.05 7.22
N MET A 59 -12.28 -11.31 7.95
CA MET A 59 -13.46 -10.45 7.95
C MET A 59 -13.17 -9.07 8.53
N ARG A 60 -12.32 -8.97 9.56
CA ARG A 60 -11.87 -7.69 10.12
C ARG A 60 -11.20 -6.85 9.03
N LEU A 61 -10.27 -7.41 8.27
CA LEU A 61 -9.54 -6.70 7.21
C LEU A 61 -10.44 -6.24 6.08
N VAL A 62 -11.37 -7.09 5.64
CA VAL A 62 -12.35 -6.71 4.62
C VAL A 62 -13.23 -5.56 5.12
N ARG A 63 -13.67 -5.58 6.38
CA ARG A 63 -14.46 -4.49 6.97
C ARG A 63 -13.64 -3.21 7.10
N THR A 64 -12.39 -3.32 7.53
CA THR A 64 -11.47 -2.19 7.63
C THR A 64 -11.21 -1.53 6.29
N ALA A 65 -10.95 -2.32 5.23
CA ALA A 65 -10.77 -1.80 3.89
C ALA A 65 -12.03 -1.08 3.38
N LYS A 66 -13.22 -1.63 3.62
CA LYS A 66 -14.50 -0.97 3.31
C LYS A 66 -14.70 0.33 4.09
N GLU A 67 -14.32 0.36 5.37
CA GLU A 67 -14.43 1.56 6.18
C GLU A 67 -13.50 2.67 5.68
N LEU A 68 -12.24 2.33 5.39
CA LEU A 68 -11.25 3.27 4.84
C LEU A 68 -11.68 3.80 3.47
N GLU A 69 -12.30 2.97 2.64
CA GLU A 69 -12.87 3.41 1.37
C GLU A 69 -14.03 4.39 1.56
N ARG A 70 -14.95 4.08 2.47
CA ARG A 70 -16.09 4.97 2.77
C ARG A 70 -15.64 6.37 3.19
N ILE A 71 -14.48 6.49 3.84
CA ILE A 71 -13.92 7.79 4.28
C ILE A 71 -12.88 8.36 3.31
N GLY A 72 -12.70 7.77 2.12
CA GLY A 72 -11.84 8.29 1.07
C GLY A 72 -10.34 8.03 1.26
N LEU A 73 -9.94 7.22 2.25
CA LEU A 73 -8.52 6.96 2.53
C LEU A 73 -7.94 5.76 1.77
N LEU A 74 -8.80 4.96 1.15
CA LEU A 74 -8.44 3.77 0.37
C LEU A 74 -9.40 3.65 -0.80
N LYS A 75 -8.95 3.23 -1.98
CA LYS A 75 -9.83 2.87 -3.10
C LYS A 75 -9.74 1.37 -3.32
N ARG A 76 -10.88 0.67 -3.32
CA ARG A 76 -10.91 -0.75 -3.68
C ARG A 76 -11.04 -0.88 -5.19
N VAL A 77 -10.24 -1.77 -5.77
CA VAL A 77 -10.20 -2.04 -7.21
C VAL A 77 -10.54 -3.51 -7.44
N THR A 78 -11.40 -3.75 -8.42
CA THR A 78 -11.82 -5.08 -8.85
C THR A 78 -11.43 -5.23 -10.32
N GLU A 79 -10.63 -6.24 -10.62
CA GLU A 79 -10.29 -6.58 -12.01
C GLU A 79 -11.52 -7.03 -12.82
N PRO A 80 -11.49 -6.88 -14.16
CA PRO A 80 -12.50 -7.47 -15.03
C PRO A 80 -12.69 -8.97 -14.75
N ASN A 81 -13.95 -9.43 -14.76
CA ASN A 81 -14.33 -10.83 -14.50
C ASN A 81 -14.07 -11.33 -13.06
N ARG A 82 -13.94 -10.42 -12.09
CA ARG A 82 -13.87 -10.74 -10.66
C ARG A 82 -15.06 -10.13 -9.92
N ASP A 83 -15.59 -10.87 -8.94
CA ASP A 83 -16.73 -10.43 -8.13
C ASP A 83 -16.31 -9.78 -6.80
N ARG A 84 -15.00 -9.72 -6.52
CA ARG A 84 -14.44 -9.26 -5.25
C ARG A 84 -13.29 -8.30 -5.48
N THR A 85 -13.08 -7.41 -4.52
CA THR A 85 -11.90 -6.54 -4.47
C THR A 85 -10.64 -7.38 -4.62
N THR A 86 -9.85 -7.04 -5.63
CA THR A 86 -8.58 -7.70 -5.97
C THR A 86 -7.38 -6.87 -5.56
N HIS A 87 -7.52 -5.54 -5.59
CA HIS A 87 -6.45 -4.59 -5.34
C HIS A 87 -6.97 -3.43 -4.50
N VAL A 88 -6.07 -2.72 -3.83
CA VAL A 88 -6.37 -1.48 -3.12
C VAL A 88 -5.33 -0.41 -3.44
N ILE A 89 -5.79 0.84 -3.51
CA ILE A 89 -4.93 2.01 -3.68
C ILE A 89 -5.09 2.88 -2.42
N PRO A 90 -4.08 2.97 -1.55
CA PRO A 90 -4.12 3.89 -0.42
C PRO A 90 -4.00 5.34 -0.89
N SER A 91 -4.64 6.23 -0.15
CA SER A 91 -4.45 7.68 -0.32
C SER A 91 -3.07 8.12 0.21
N PRO A 92 -2.51 9.23 -0.31
CA PRO A 92 -1.33 9.87 0.27
C PRO A 92 -1.49 10.15 1.76
N GLU A 93 -2.66 10.61 2.19
CA GLU A 93 -2.95 10.95 3.59
C GLU A 93 -2.87 9.70 4.50
N LEU A 94 -3.36 8.55 4.02
CA LEU A 94 -3.30 7.30 4.77
C LEU A 94 -1.85 6.80 4.92
N ILE A 95 -1.06 6.91 3.85
CA ILE A 95 0.36 6.53 3.87
C ILE A 95 1.13 7.44 4.83
N SER A 96 1.02 8.77 4.66
CA SER A 96 1.70 9.75 5.52
C SER A 96 1.35 9.58 6.99
N ALA A 97 0.06 9.39 7.31
CA ALA A 97 -0.38 9.19 8.68
C ALA A 97 0.16 7.89 9.30
N THR A 98 0.40 6.87 8.47
CA THR A 98 0.96 5.58 8.90
C THR A 98 2.47 5.66 9.08
N ILE A 99 3.18 6.27 8.13
CA ILE A 99 4.61 6.58 8.27
C ILE A 99 4.85 7.38 9.54
N GLY A 100 4.10 8.47 9.78
CA GLY A 100 4.25 9.28 10.98
C GLY A 100 3.94 8.54 12.30
N ARG A 101 3.27 7.37 12.24
CA ARG A 101 3.00 6.53 13.41
C ARG A 101 4.07 5.46 13.65
N LEU A 102 4.67 4.96 12.58
CA LEU A 102 5.69 3.91 12.61
C LEU A 102 7.10 4.51 12.74
N GLY A 103 7.30 5.76 12.30
CA GLY A 103 8.60 6.42 12.34
C GLY A 103 9.64 5.65 11.55
N ASP A 104 10.76 5.35 12.21
CA ASP A 104 11.93 4.69 11.61
C ASP A 104 11.70 3.20 11.26
N GLU A 105 10.54 2.62 11.64
CA GLU A 105 10.17 1.26 11.24
C GLU A 105 9.81 1.14 9.75
N VAL A 106 9.58 2.27 9.05
CA VAL A 106 9.26 2.28 7.61
C VAL A 106 10.43 2.84 6.81
N ASN A 107 10.82 2.10 5.77
CA ASN A 107 11.73 2.58 4.75
C ASN A 107 10.96 3.48 3.76
N VAL A 108 10.86 4.77 4.10
CA VAL A 108 10.12 5.77 3.30
C VAL A 108 10.66 5.87 1.87
N ASP A 109 11.98 5.77 1.69
CA ASP A 109 12.60 5.82 0.37
C ASP A 109 12.19 4.61 -0.49
N ALA A 110 12.11 3.42 0.10
CA ALA A 110 11.61 2.22 -0.59
C ALA A 110 10.14 2.38 -0.97
N VAL A 111 9.30 2.91 -0.07
CA VAL A 111 7.87 3.17 -0.37
C VAL A 111 7.72 4.16 -1.53
N ILE A 112 8.47 5.27 -1.54
CA ILE A 112 8.46 6.26 -2.62
C ILE A 112 8.97 5.63 -3.93
N ALA A 113 10.05 4.86 -3.87
CA ALA A 113 10.63 4.19 -5.03
C ALA A 113 9.65 3.16 -5.63
N ALA A 114 8.95 2.39 -4.80
CA ALA A 114 7.91 1.46 -5.22
C ALA A 114 6.75 2.18 -5.91
N LEU A 115 6.18 3.20 -5.26
CA LEU A 115 5.05 3.98 -5.80
C LEU A 115 5.40 4.68 -7.11
N SER A 116 6.64 5.18 -7.26
CA SER A 116 7.10 5.84 -8.49
C SER A 116 7.17 4.90 -9.69
N ARG A 117 7.22 3.58 -9.47
CA ARG A 117 7.26 2.56 -10.52
C ARG A 117 5.88 2.12 -10.99
N THR A 118 4.79 2.52 -10.32
CA THR A 118 3.44 2.07 -10.64
C THR A 118 2.62 3.13 -11.37
N ASP A 119 1.70 2.69 -12.24
CA ASP A 119 0.82 3.58 -13.03
C ASP A 119 -0.14 4.40 -12.15
N TRP A 120 -0.46 3.88 -10.97
CA TRP A 120 -1.40 4.47 -10.02
C TRP A 120 -0.72 5.24 -8.88
N GLY A 121 0.55 4.95 -8.60
CA GLY A 121 1.26 5.43 -7.41
C GLY A 121 2.14 6.66 -7.66
N ALA A 122 2.49 6.98 -8.90
CA ALA A 122 3.41 8.08 -9.21
C ALA A 122 2.99 9.44 -8.62
N GLY A 123 1.69 9.76 -8.66
CA GLY A 123 1.17 10.99 -8.04
C GLY A 123 1.25 10.99 -6.51
N ILE A 124 1.12 9.82 -5.88
CA ILE A 124 1.28 9.65 -4.43
C ILE A 124 2.75 9.82 -4.04
N ALA A 125 3.66 9.21 -4.81
CA ALA A 125 5.10 9.31 -4.60
C ALA A 125 5.57 10.78 -4.63
N GLY A 126 5.10 11.56 -5.61
CA GLY A 126 5.41 12.99 -5.70
C GLY A 126 4.95 13.78 -4.48
N GLN A 127 3.76 13.49 -3.95
CA GLN A 127 3.27 14.14 -2.73
C GLN A 127 4.10 13.77 -1.50
N LEU A 128 4.42 12.48 -1.32
CA LEU A 128 5.25 12.02 -0.20
C LEU A 128 6.66 12.62 -0.23
N ALA A 129 7.27 12.69 -1.41
CA ALA A 129 8.58 13.31 -1.60
C ALA A 129 8.57 14.81 -1.26
N SER A 130 7.48 15.52 -1.60
CA SER A 130 7.34 16.94 -1.26
C SER A 130 7.19 17.19 0.24
N VAL A 131 6.52 16.29 0.97
CA VAL A 131 6.36 16.39 2.43
C VAL A 131 7.68 16.12 3.16
N GLY A 132 8.54 15.24 2.62
CA GLY A 132 9.88 15.01 3.16
C GLY A 132 10.86 16.18 2.96
N ALA A 133 10.68 16.98 1.91
CA ALA A 133 11.54 18.13 1.60
C ALA A 133 11.29 19.35 2.51
N ASP A 134 10.07 19.50 3.05
CA ASP A 134 9.72 20.57 4.00
C ASP A 134 10.20 20.30 5.44
N VAL A 135 10.81 19.14 5.69
CA VAL A 135 11.40 18.76 6.99
C VAL A 135 12.93 18.71 6.89
N ALA A 136 13.53 19.54 6.04
CA ALA A 136 14.98 19.78 6.11
C ALA A 136 15.34 20.24 7.53
N PRO A 137 16.41 19.68 8.15
CA PRO A 137 16.77 20.01 9.51
C PRO A 137 17.12 21.50 9.58
N VAL A 138 16.45 22.23 10.48
CA VAL A 138 16.98 23.50 10.96
C VAL A 138 18.28 23.15 11.69
N ASP A 139 19.39 23.55 11.07
CA ASP A 139 20.74 23.46 11.62
C ASP A 139 20.74 23.81 13.12
N ARG A 140 21.34 22.93 13.92
CA ARG A 140 21.77 23.25 15.29
C ARG A 140 23.29 23.24 15.35
#